data_AF-A0A135I5M8-F1
#
_entry.id   AF-A0A135I5M8-F1
#
_cell.length_a   1.000
_cell.length_b   1.000
_cell.length_c   1.000
_cell.angle_alpha   90.00
_cell.angle_beta   90.00
_cell.angle_gamma   90.00
#
_symmetry.space_group_name_H-M   'P 1'
#
loop_
_entity.id
_entity.type
_entity.pdbx_description
1 polymer ?
#
loop_
_entity_poly.entity_id
_entity_poly.type
_entity_poly.pdbx_seq_one_letter_code
_entity_poly.pdbx_strand_id
1 'polypeptide(L)' 'MDFKTISGVGGAAMLLSSAVMTATILISFPYAEHFTIIEQAIAHIGTIIFAGVFKVGYVIYIVGRYERKLSC' A
#
# COMPACT_ATOMS: atom_id res chain seq x y z
N MET A 1 -16.72 12.91 12.99
CA MET A 1 -15.76 11.94 12.44
C MET A 1 -14.56 11.90 13.38
N ASP A 2 -14.09 10.73 13.81
CA ASP A 2 -12.94 10.62 14.71
C ASP A 2 -11.62 10.60 13.92
N PHE A 3 -10.83 11.66 14.03
CA PHE A 3 -9.54 11.79 13.35
C PHE A 3 -8.48 10.77 13.80
N LYS A 4 -8.61 10.21 15.01
CA LYS A 4 -7.74 9.10 15.46
C LYS A 4 -7.96 7.87 14.58
N THR A 5 -9.22 7.55 14.30
CA THR A 5 -9.61 6.45 13.41
C THR A 5 -9.17 6.71 11.99
N ILE A 6 -9.29 7.94 11.48
CA ILE A 6 -8.82 8.31 10.13
C ILE A 6 -7.31 8.06 9.98
N SER A 7 -6.49 8.53 10.93
CA SER A 7 -5.06 8.21 10.92
C SER A 7 -4.81 6.70 10.97
N GLY A 8 -5.53 5.98 11.83
CA GLY A 8 -5.38 4.53 11.97
C GLY A 8 -5.68 3.79 10.68
N VAL A 9 -6.77 4.16 9.99
CA VAL A 9 -7.17 3.58 8.69
C VAL A 9 -6.13 3.89 7.62
N GLY A 10 -5.65 5.14 7.53
CA GLY A 10 -4.61 5.52 6.59
C GLY A 10 -3.31 4.73 6.79
N GLY A 11 -2.87 4.61 8.04
CA GLY A 11 -1.68 3.82 8.38
C GLY A 11 -1.84 2.32 8.12
N ALA A 12 -3.01 1.75 8.44
CA ALA A 12 -3.32 0.36 8.14
C ALA A 12 -3.34 0.10 6.62
N ALA A 13 -3.94 1.01 5.85
CA ALA A 13 -3.95 0.92 4.38
C ALA A 13 -2.53 0.96 3.81
N MET A 14 -1.64 1.83 4.31
CA MET A 14 -0.23 1.88 3.92
C MET A 14 0.51 0.57 4.23
N LEU A 15 0.33 0.02 5.44
CA LEU A 15 1.00 -1.23 5.83
C LEU A 15 0.53 -2.41 4.97
N LEU A 16 -0.78 -2.54 4.78
CA LEU A 16 -1.37 -3.61 3.97
C LEU A 16 -0.94 -3.50 2.50
N SER A 17 -1.04 -2.31 1.90
CA SER A 17 -0.64 -2.13 0.50
C SER A 17 0.87 -2.30 0.30
N SER A 18 1.69 -1.90 1.27
CA SER A 18 3.14 -2.16 1.24
C SER A 18 3.44 -3.66 1.28
N ALA A 19 2.78 -4.43 2.13
CA ALA A 19 2.97 -5.88 2.21
C ALA A 19 2.59 -6.56 0.89
N VAL A 20 1.47 -6.15 0.29
CA VAL A 20 1.03 -6.69 -1.01
C VAL A 20 1.99 -6.28 -2.12
N MET A 21 2.47 -5.03 -2.16
CA MET A 21 3.49 -4.61 -3.12
C MET A 21 4.78 -5.40 -3.00
N THR A 22 5.23 -5.70 -1.78
CA THR A 22 6.40 -6.56 -1.57
C THR A 22 6.14 -7.94 -2.17
N ALA A 23 4.98 -8.54 -1.91
CA ALA A 23 4.62 -9.83 -2.50
C ALA A 23 4.57 -9.80 -4.03
N THR A 24 4.00 -8.75 -4.64
CA THR A 24 3.94 -8.64 -6.10
C THR A 24 5.32 -8.45 -6.73
N ILE A 25 6.20 -7.67 -6.10
CA ILE A 25 7.60 -7.53 -6.53
C ILE A 25 8.34 -8.88 -6.41
N LEU A 26 8.11 -9.62 -5.32
CA LEU A 26 8.70 -10.95 -5.12
C LEU A 26 8.26 -11.95 -6.20
N ILE A 27 7.00 -11.89 -6.64
CA ILE A 27 6.49 -12.71 -7.75
C ILE A 27 7.10 -12.28 -9.08
N SER A 28 7.25 -10.97 -9.32
CA SER A 28 7.71 -10.44 -10.61
C SER A 28 9.22 -10.59 -10.86
N PHE A 29 10.08 -10.68 -9.84
CA PHE A 29 11.54 -10.81 -10.07
C PHE A 29 12.19 -11.99 -9.34
N PRO A 30 12.30 -12.02 -8.00
CA PRO A 30 13.09 -13.03 -7.30
C PRO A 30 12.55 -14.46 -7.45
N TYR A 31 11.24 -14.62 -7.55
CA TYR A 31 10.58 -15.92 -7.69
C TYR A 31 9.94 -16.12 -9.07
N ALA A 32 10.31 -15.32 -10.07
CA ALA A 32 9.67 -15.35 -11.39
C ALA A 32 9.64 -16.77 -12.01
N GLU A 33 10.68 -17.58 -11.80
CA GLU A 33 10.76 -18.96 -12.31
C GLU A 33 9.68 -19.90 -11.73
N HIS A 34 9.09 -19.57 -10.58
CA HIS A 34 8.03 -20.35 -9.95
C HIS A 34 6.63 -19.98 -10.44
N PHE A 35 6.49 -18.90 -11.22
CA PHE A 35 5.21 -18.37 -11.67
C PHE A 35 5.15 -18.24 -13.19
N THR A 36 3.95 -18.44 -13.74
CA THR A 36 3.69 -18.26 -15.17
C THR A 36 3.81 -16.78 -15.57
N ILE A 37 4.03 -16.54 -16.87
CA ILE A 37 4.06 -15.17 -17.42
C ILE A 37 2.76 -14.40 -17.12
N ILE A 38 1.62 -15.09 -17.08
CA ILE A 38 0.32 -14.47 -16.75
C ILE A 38 0.31 -13.99 -15.30
N GLU A 39 0.75 -14.83 -14.36
CA GLU A 39 0.83 -14.47 -12.94
C GLU A 39 1.83 -13.34 -12.69
N GLN A 40 2.98 -13.36 -13.36
CA GLN A 40 3.96 -12.27 -13.31
C GLN A 40 3.39 -10.95 -13.84
N ALA A 41 2.61 -10.98 -14.93
CA ALA A 41 1.96 -9.79 -15.48
C ALA A 41 0.89 -9.23 -14.54
N ILE A 42 0.08 -10.10 -13.92
CA ILE A 42 -0.90 -9.70 -12.90
C ILE A 42 -0.20 -9.07 -11.70
N ALA A 43 0.89 -9.67 -11.21
CA ALA A 43 1.68 -9.12 -10.10
C ALA A 43 2.29 -7.75 -10.47
N HIS A 44 2.81 -7.61 -11.69
CA HIS A 44 3.39 -6.35 -12.15
C HIS A 44 2.36 -5.22 -12.19
N ILE A 45 1.19 -5.45 -12.80
CA ILE A 45 0.06 -4.50 -12.81
C ILE A 45 -0.42 -4.22 -11.39
N GLY A 46 -0.54 -5.26 -10.56
CA GLY A 46 -0.93 -5.15 -9.15
C GLY A 46 -0.01 -4.20 -8.38
N THR A 47 1.30 -4.27 -8.61
CA THR A 47 2.28 -3.38 -7.96
C THR A 47 1.94 -1.90 -8.17
N ILE A 48 1.54 -1.51 -9.39
CA ILE A 48 1.16 -0.12 -9.72
C ILE A 48 -0.13 0.29 -8.99
N ILE A 49 -1.12 -0.60 -8.98
CA ILE A 49 -2.40 -0.35 -8.31
C ILE A 49 -2.19 -0.16 -6.80
N PHE A 50 -1.46 -1.07 -6.16
CA PHE A 50 -1.20 -1.00 -4.71
C PHE A 50 -0.28 0.16 -4.33
N ALA A 51 0.63 0.60 -5.20
CA ALA A 51 1.37 1.84 -5.02
C ALA A 51 0.45 3.07 -4.99
N GLY A 52 -0.58 3.10 -5.83
CA GLY A 52 -1.64 4.12 -5.78
C GLY A 52 -2.40 4.09 -4.45
N VAL A 53 -2.80 2.91 -3.99
CA VAL A 53 -3.49 2.73 -2.69
C VAL A 53 -2.60 3.18 -1.53
N PHE A 54 -1.30 2.86 -1.55
CA PHE A 54 -0.33 3.33 -0.56
C PHE A 54 -0.29 4.86 -0.48
N LYS A 55 -0.23 5.54 -1.64
CA LYS A 55 -0.23 7.01 -1.70
C LYS A 55 -1.52 7.59 -1.11
N VAL A 56 -2.67 7.01 -1.40
CA VAL A 56 -3.96 7.45 -0.81
C VAL A 56 -3.97 7.21 0.70
N GLY A 57 -3.52 6.05 1.16
CA GLY A 57 -3.37 5.73 2.58
C GLY A 57 -2.50 6.75 3.32
N TYR A 58 -1.40 7.18 2.70
CA TYR A 58 -0.52 8.23 3.24
C TYR A 58 -1.21 9.58 3.39
N VAL A 59 -1.98 10.01 2.38
CA VAL A 59 -2.75 11.26 2.46
C VAL A 59 -3.78 11.19 3.61
N ILE A 60 -4.51 10.08 3.72
CA ILE A 60 -5.49 9.86 4.81
C ILE A 60 -4.80 9.88 6.18
N TYR A 61 -3.65 9.19 6.31
CA TYR A 61 -2.87 9.14 7.53
C TYR A 61 -2.45 10.54 7.99
N ILE A 62 -1.88 11.34 7.07
CA ILE A 62 -1.43 12.69 7.34
C ILE A 62 -2.59 13.62 7.67
N VAL A 63 -3.69 13.58 6.94
CA VAL A 63 -4.88 14.40 7.25
C VAL A 63 -5.37 14.12 8.67
N GLY A 64 -5.51 12.85 9.05
CA GLY A 64 -5.92 12.50 10.41
C GLY A 64 -4.91 12.92 11.51
N ARG A 65 -3.61 12.98 11.18
CA ARG A 65 -2.56 13.44 12.11
C ARG A 65 -2.55 14.97 12.22
N TYR A 66 -2.70 15.66 11.10
CA TYR A 66 -2.72 17.11 10.99
C TYR A 66 -3.89 17.71 11.79
N GLU A 67 -5.10 17.19 11.62
CA GLU A 67 -6.29 17.65 12.36
C GLU A 67 -6.17 17.44 13.88
N ARG A 68 -5.34 16.49 14.30
CA ARG A 68 -5.02 16.26 15.72
C ARG A 68 -3.84 17.09 16.23
N LYS A 69 -3.28 17.99 15.40
CA LYS A 69 -2.06 18.77 15.70
C LYS A 69 -0.85 17.87 16.04
N LEU A 70 -0.83 16.67 15.47
CA LEU A 70 0.28 15.70 15.59
C LEU A 70 1.16 15.72 14.33
N SER A 71 1.12 16.80 13.57
CA SER A 71 2.04 17.05 12.45
C SER A 71 3.42 17.42 13.00
N CYS A 72 4.27 16.41 13.18
CA CYS A 72 5.71 16.53 13.40
C CYS A 72 6.43 15.85 12.25
#